data_AF-A0A2U2Z912-F1
#
_entry.id   AF-A0A2U2Z912-F1
#
_cell.length_a   1.000
_cell.length_b   1.000
_cell.length_c   1.000
_cell.angle_alpha   90.00
_cell.angle_beta   90.00
_cell.angle_gamma   90.00
#
_symmetry.space_group_name_H-M   'P 1'
#
loop_
_entity.id
_entity.type
_entity.pdbx_description
1 polymer ?
#
loop_
_entity_poly.entity_id
_entity_poly.type
_entity_poly.pdbx_seq_one_letter_code
_entity_poly.pdbx_strand_id
1 'polypeptide(L)'
;MTIRAPYRSLRGISAVVALLAIGAVGCSDVSDAVDSAKDGAKKVARQRSVFSLDLGDCYNPNGKAEGEAYAVEIVPCDEAHEGQVVGEFAIDEGKEYPGDDEVATIADDRCPVEAQKYAPDSWALPKGVDLYYYTPTKESWATGDRAVSCTYTAEKGTFEGSLDTAKSLKPEQTTYLKGSNAVYEALWANQPEEDVEEDLAGYKAQAKAVAAALDAHVEGLGGIEGAEVGKLRATLTKAAGNWKKAANAADVDAFYTAYDPAFTDIDPNESVTARKELGLATTVPADEAEVWAG
;
A
#
# COMPACT_ATOMS: atom_id res chain seq x y z
N MET A 1 -64.60 -20.86 18.78
CA MET A 1 -64.71 -20.71 17.32
C MET A 1 -63.29 -20.69 16.77
N THR A 2 -62.56 -21.80 16.61
CA THR A 2 -62.78 -22.89 15.62
C THR A 2 -63.17 -22.29 14.26
N ILE A 3 -62.40 -22.39 13.17
CA ILE A 3 -61.83 -23.61 12.59
C ILE A 3 -60.95 -23.30 11.35
N ARG A 4 -59.88 -24.10 11.20
CA ARG A 4 -59.17 -24.57 9.98
C ARG A 4 -58.40 -23.61 9.07
N ALA A 5 -57.08 -23.78 9.10
CA ALA A 5 -56.25 -23.83 7.90
C ALA A 5 -56.60 -25.04 7.02
N PRO A 6 -56.41 -24.93 5.70
CA PRO A 6 -55.91 -26.02 4.89
C PRO A 6 -54.54 -25.66 4.29
N TYR A 7 -53.55 -26.49 4.61
CA TYR A 7 -52.35 -26.68 3.82
C TYR A 7 -52.72 -26.83 2.34
N ARG A 8 -52.10 -26.02 1.46
CA ARG A 8 -52.04 -26.30 0.02
C ARG A 8 -50.59 -26.49 -0.41
N SER A 9 -50.24 -27.77 -0.46
CA SER A 9 -49.48 -28.44 -1.51
C SER A 9 -48.17 -27.80 -1.95
N LEU A 10 -47.07 -28.39 -1.47
CA LEU A 10 -45.88 -28.64 -2.28
C LEU A 10 -46.30 -29.23 -3.64
N ARG A 11 -46.26 -28.39 -4.68
CA ARG A 11 -46.06 -28.79 -6.07
C ARG A 11 -44.79 -28.03 -6.46
N GLY A 12 -43.63 -28.61 -6.23
CA GLY A 12 -43.03 -29.44 -7.27
C GLY A 12 -42.65 -28.52 -8.42
N ILE A 13 -41.63 -27.67 -8.23
CA ILE A 13 -40.96 -27.04 -9.35
C ILE A 13 -40.23 -28.20 -10.04
N SER A 14 -40.89 -28.75 -11.07
CA SER A 14 -40.27 -29.67 -12.00
C SER A 14 -39.03 -28.99 -12.54
N ALA A 15 -37.86 -29.44 -12.10
CA ALA A 15 -36.63 -29.25 -12.84
C ALA A 15 -36.88 -29.87 -14.22
N VAL A 16 -37.03 -29.01 -15.23
CA VAL A 16 -36.98 -29.44 -16.62
C VAL A 16 -35.53 -29.83 -16.87
N VAL A 17 -35.20 -31.10 -16.59
CA VAL A 17 -33.98 -31.71 -17.10
C VAL A 17 -34.21 -31.93 -18.58
N ALA A 18 -33.73 -30.98 -19.39
CA ALA A 18 -33.62 -31.19 -20.82
C ALA A 18 -32.56 -32.28 -21.05
N LEU A 19 -33.02 -33.53 -21.21
CA LEU A 19 -32.19 -34.60 -21.75
C LEU A 19 -31.90 -34.27 -23.22
N LEU A 20 -30.79 -33.56 -23.45
CA LEU A 20 -30.21 -33.41 -24.78
C LEU A 20 -29.73 -34.80 -25.23
N ALA A 21 -30.33 -35.28 -26.32
CA ALA A 21 -29.85 -36.45 -27.02
C ALA A 21 -28.42 -36.16 -27.52
N ILE A 22 -27.44 -36.86 -26.97
CA ILE A 22 -26.05 -36.81 -27.38
C ILE A 22 -25.96 -37.49 -28.75
N GLY A 23 -26.06 -36.70 -29.82
CA GLY A 23 -25.37 -37.01 -31.06
C GLY A 23 -23.87 -36.88 -30.80
N ALA A 24 -23.07 -37.79 -31.35
CA ALA A 24 -21.62 -37.87 -31.15
C ALA A 24 -20.89 -36.58 -31.57
N VAL A 25 -20.85 -35.61 -30.67
CA VAL A 25 -19.97 -34.43 -30.67
C VAL A 25 -19.03 -34.64 -29.48
N GLY A 26 -17.75 -34.34 -29.67
CA GLY A 26 -16.67 -34.73 -28.76
C GLY A 26 -16.96 -34.38 -27.30
N CYS A 27 -16.70 -35.31 -26.38
CA CYS A 27 -16.84 -35.10 -24.93
C CYS A 27 -16.04 -33.90 -24.39
N SER A 28 -15.08 -33.37 -25.16
CA SER A 28 -14.32 -32.16 -24.83
C SER A 28 -15.20 -30.91 -24.76
N ASP A 29 -16.13 -30.75 -25.70
CA ASP A 29 -16.85 -29.47 -25.84
C ASP A 29 -17.89 -29.28 -24.73
N VAL A 30 -18.39 -30.40 -24.19
CA VAL A 30 -19.33 -30.41 -23.05
C VAL A 30 -18.60 -30.24 -21.72
N SER A 31 -17.41 -30.83 -21.55
CA SER A 31 -16.60 -30.59 -20.34
C SER A 31 -16.16 -29.13 -20.24
N ASP A 32 -15.69 -28.55 -21.35
CA ASP A 32 -15.22 -27.16 -21.37
C ASP A 32 -16.37 -26.17 -21.09
N ALA A 33 -17.57 -26.46 -21.56
CA ALA A 33 -18.76 -25.67 -21.28
C ALA A 33 -19.21 -25.76 -19.81
N VAL A 34 -19.08 -26.94 -19.19
CA VAL A 34 -19.39 -27.14 -17.77
C VAL A 34 -18.36 -26.45 -16.87
N ASP A 35 -17.08 -26.55 -17.22
CA ASP A 35 -16.00 -25.88 -16.49
C ASP A 35 -16.12 -24.36 -16.60
N SER A 36 -16.40 -23.84 -17.81
CA SER A 36 -16.67 -22.40 -18.01
C SER A 36 -17.88 -21.92 -17.18
N ALA A 37 -18.95 -22.71 -17.10
CA ALA A 37 -20.12 -22.37 -16.29
C ALA A 37 -19.82 -22.38 -14.79
N LYS A 38 -18.99 -23.31 -14.34
CA LYS A 38 -18.53 -23.42 -12.95
C LYS A 38 -17.63 -22.26 -12.57
N ASP A 39 -16.72 -21.87 -13.45
CA ASP A 39 -15.84 -20.71 -13.25
C ASP A 39 -16.65 -19.41 -13.23
N GLY A 40 -17.63 -19.27 -14.12
CA GLY A 40 -18.58 -18.15 -14.09
C GLY A 40 -19.36 -18.06 -12.77
N ALA A 41 -19.84 -19.20 -12.24
CA ALA A 41 -20.51 -19.24 -10.95
C ALA A 41 -19.57 -18.90 -9.78
N LYS A 42 -18.31 -19.37 -9.81
CA LYS A 42 -17.27 -19.04 -8.82
C LYS A 42 -16.99 -17.54 -8.80
N LYS A 43 -16.84 -16.93 -9.98
CA LYS A 43 -16.62 -15.48 -10.15
C LYS A 43 -17.78 -14.67 -9.58
N VAL A 44 -19.04 -15.04 -9.88
CA VAL A 44 -20.23 -14.37 -9.31
C VAL A 44 -20.27 -14.50 -7.79
N ALA A 45 -19.95 -15.67 -7.24
CA ALA A 45 -19.94 -15.88 -5.78
C ALA A 45 -18.85 -15.08 -5.05
N ARG A 46 -17.77 -14.73 -5.75
CA ARG A 46 -16.65 -13.91 -5.27
C ARG A 46 -16.85 -12.40 -5.43
N GLN A 47 -17.93 -11.98 -6.07
CA GLN A 47 -18.24 -10.55 -6.23
C GLN A 47 -18.55 -9.92 -4.88
N ARG A 48 -17.83 -8.85 -4.57
CA ARG A 48 -18.02 -8.02 -3.38
C ARG A 48 -18.11 -6.57 -3.79
N SER A 49 -18.72 -5.77 -2.93
CA SER A 49 -18.58 -4.32 -3.10
C SER A 49 -17.17 -3.93 -2.73
N VAL A 50 -16.64 -2.89 -3.36
CA VAL A 50 -15.36 -2.32 -2.96
C VAL A 50 -15.38 -1.81 -1.50
N PHE A 51 -16.56 -1.43 -1.01
CA PHE A 51 -16.79 -1.01 0.38
C PHE A 51 -16.85 -2.16 1.40
N SER A 52 -16.68 -3.42 0.96
CA SER A 52 -16.62 -4.59 1.83
C SER A 52 -15.27 -5.32 1.72
N LEU A 53 -14.23 -4.59 1.35
CA LEU A 53 -12.86 -5.06 1.29
C LEU A 53 -12.27 -5.08 2.70
N ASP A 54 -11.84 -6.27 3.15
CA ASP A 54 -11.18 -6.43 4.44
C ASP A 54 -9.65 -6.40 4.28
N LEU A 55 -8.92 -6.00 5.33
CA LEU A 55 -7.45 -6.05 5.34
C LEU A 55 -6.93 -7.44 4.92
N GLY A 56 -6.09 -7.44 3.89
CA GLY A 56 -5.45 -8.62 3.32
C GLY A 56 -6.19 -9.27 2.15
N ASP A 57 -7.40 -8.81 1.82
CA ASP A 57 -8.12 -9.30 0.65
C ASP A 57 -7.37 -8.99 -0.65
N CYS A 58 -7.19 -10.02 -1.48
CA CYS A 58 -6.68 -9.90 -2.84
C CYS A 58 -7.85 -9.86 -3.82
N TYR A 59 -7.80 -8.94 -4.79
CA TYR A 59 -8.97 -8.63 -5.60
C TYR A 59 -8.63 -8.26 -7.05
N ASN A 60 -9.64 -8.41 -7.90
CA ASN A 60 -9.65 -7.92 -9.28
C ASN A 60 -10.84 -6.98 -9.48
N PRO A 61 -10.65 -5.70 -9.81
CA PRO A 61 -11.75 -4.77 -10.05
C PRO A 61 -12.59 -5.19 -11.27
N ASN A 62 -13.91 -5.05 -11.19
CA ASN A 62 -14.78 -5.29 -12.36
C ASN A 62 -14.96 -3.98 -13.13
N GLY A 63 -13.96 -3.60 -13.92
CA GLY A 63 -13.97 -2.34 -14.67
C GLY A 63 -12.58 -1.95 -15.15
N LYS A 64 -12.46 -0.83 -15.86
CA LYS A 64 -11.17 -0.31 -16.34
C LYS A 64 -10.64 0.88 -15.54
N ALA A 65 -11.35 1.33 -14.52
CA ALA A 65 -11.02 2.55 -13.80
C ALA A 65 -10.97 2.30 -12.28
N GLU A 66 -9.80 2.60 -11.72
CA GLU A 66 -9.58 2.83 -10.30
C GLU A 66 -10.54 3.93 -9.80
N GLY A 67 -11.15 3.74 -8.63
CA GLY A 67 -12.11 4.71 -8.05
C GLY A 67 -13.54 4.70 -8.64
N GLU A 68 -13.79 4.07 -9.80
CA GLU A 68 -15.14 3.96 -10.39
C GLU A 68 -15.77 2.56 -10.24
N ALA A 69 -14.98 1.56 -9.84
CA ALA A 69 -15.44 0.18 -9.72
C ALA A 69 -16.17 -0.05 -8.38
N TYR A 70 -17.51 -0.05 -8.41
CA TYR A 70 -18.34 -0.37 -7.24
C TYR A 70 -18.31 -1.85 -6.81
N ALA A 71 -17.72 -2.71 -7.64
CA ALA A 71 -17.64 -4.15 -7.41
C ALA A 71 -16.27 -4.71 -7.78
N VAL A 72 -15.77 -5.60 -6.93
CA VAL A 72 -14.49 -6.31 -7.09
C VAL A 72 -14.74 -7.82 -6.99
N GLU A 73 -13.89 -8.61 -7.63
CA GLU A 73 -13.82 -10.06 -7.44
C GLU A 73 -12.74 -10.37 -6.40
N ILE A 74 -13.11 -10.91 -5.25
CA ILE A 74 -12.14 -11.38 -4.25
C ILE A 74 -11.59 -12.75 -4.65
N VAL A 75 -10.27 -12.85 -4.72
CA VAL A 75 -9.55 -14.06 -5.10
C VAL A 75 -8.51 -14.44 -4.04
N PRO A 76 -8.14 -15.73 -3.91
CA PRO A 76 -6.97 -16.13 -3.13
C PRO A 76 -5.72 -15.39 -3.63
N CYS A 77 -4.87 -14.94 -2.70
CA CYS A 77 -3.66 -14.20 -3.06
C CYS A 77 -2.62 -15.04 -3.82
N ASP A 78 -2.71 -16.37 -3.80
CA ASP A 78 -1.88 -17.25 -4.63
C ASP A 78 -2.44 -17.42 -6.05
N GLU A 79 -3.63 -16.89 -6.34
CA GLU A 79 -4.14 -16.69 -7.71
C GLU A 79 -3.72 -15.28 -8.20
N ALA A 80 -3.61 -15.11 -9.51
CA ALA A 80 -3.30 -13.81 -10.13
C ALA A 80 -4.35 -12.74 -9.76
N HIS A 81 -3.90 -11.59 -9.26
CA HIS A 81 -4.74 -10.49 -8.85
C HIS A 81 -4.14 -9.12 -9.18
N GLU A 82 -5.01 -8.11 -9.29
CA GLU A 82 -4.62 -6.72 -9.58
C GLU A 82 -4.28 -5.94 -8.32
N GLY A 83 -4.90 -6.23 -7.17
CA GLY A 83 -4.57 -5.51 -5.95
C GLY A 83 -4.80 -6.30 -4.66
N GLN A 84 -4.20 -5.79 -3.58
CA GLN A 84 -4.39 -6.31 -2.22
C GLN A 84 -4.65 -5.15 -1.25
N VAL A 85 -5.62 -5.33 -0.35
CA VAL A 85 -5.86 -4.40 0.76
C VAL A 85 -4.75 -4.54 1.79
N VAL A 86 -4.04 -3.45 2.07
CA VAL A 86 -2.87 -3.40 2.95
C VAL A 86 -3.07 -2.46 4.14
N GLY A 87 -4.18 -1.75 4.19
CA GLY A 87 -4.56 -0.92 5.31
C GLY A 87 -6.06 -0.68 5.32
N GLU A 88 -6.60 -0.43 6.51
CA GLU A 88 -8.01 -0.05 6.67
C GLU A 88 -8.13 0.88 7.87
N PHE A 89 -8.96 1.91 7.74
CA PHE A 89 -9.35 2.74 8.87
C PHE A 89 -10.71 3.40 8.63
N ALA A 90 -11.33 3.89 9.70
CA ALA A 90 -12.51 4.73 9.60
C ALA A 90 -12.15 6.21 9.78
N ILE A 91 -12.82 7.07 9.01
CA ILE A 91 -12.79 8.53 9.23
C ILE A 91 -13.76 8.85 10.37
N ASP A 92 -13.21 9.25 11.52
CA ASP A 92 -13.97 9.53 12.75
C ASP A 92 -14.67 10.91 12.73
N GLU A 93 -14.54 11.67 11.65
CA GLU A 93 -15.03 13.03 11.55
C GLU A 93 -16.55 13.11 11.41
N GLY A 94 -17.22 13.58 12.46
CA GLY A 94 -18.58 14.12 12.37
C GLY A 94 -19.67 13.17 11.82
N LYS A 95 -20.88 13.71 11.71
CA LYS A 95 -22.01 13.00 11.06
C LYS A 95 -22.16 13.39 9.59
N GLU A 96 -21.72 14.60 9.25
CA GLU A 96 -21.79 15.15 7.91
C GLU A 96 -20.59 14.70 7.08
N TYR A 97 -20.76 14.59 5.77
CA TYR A 97 -19.67 14.21 4.87
C TYR A 97 -18.70 15.39 4.74
N PRO A 98 -17.40 15.23 5.02
CA PRO A 98 -16.44 16.34 5.03
C PRO A 98 -16.15 16.89 3.61
N GLY A 99 -16.40 16.09 2.58
CA GLY A 99 -16.14 16.43 1.18
C GLY A 99 -15.07 15.53 0.57
N ASP A 100 -15.09 15.36 -0.74
CA ASP A 100 -14.18 14.43 -1.43
C ASP A 100 -12.70 14.82 -1.22
N ASP A 101 -12.40 16.12 -1.28
CA ASP A 101 -11.02 16.64 -1.11
C ASP A 101 -10.47 16.34 0.29
N GLU A 102 -11.25 16.60 1.35
CA GLU A 102 -10.83 16.33 2.73
C GLU A 102 -10.65 14.82 2.97
N VAL A 103 -11.55 13.99 2.43
CA VAL A 103 -11.44 12.54 2.51
C VAL A 103 -10.17 12.04 1.80
N ALA A 104 -9.85 12.61 0.63
CA ALA A 104 -8.64 12.28 -0.10
C ALA A 104 -7.39 12.68 0.70
N THR A 105 -7.33 13.90 1.25
CA THR A 105 -6.21 14.32 2.11
C THR A 105 -6.00 13.39 3.30
N ILE A 106 -7.08 12.99 3.98
CA ILE A 106 -6.99 12.02 5.09
C ILE A 106 -6.45 10.66 4.60
N ALA A 107 -6.84 10.21 3.41
CA ALA A 107 -6.36 8.96 2.83
C ALA A 107 -4.89 9.05 2.41
N ASP A 108 -4.48 10.13 1.74
CA ASP A 108 -3.10 10.41 1.33
C ASP A 108 -2.16 10.43 2.54
N ASP A 109 -2.60 10.97 3.68
CA ASP A 109 -1.80 11.01 4.90
C ASP A 109 -1.71 9.63 5.59
N ARG A 110 -2.82 8.88 5.64
CA ARG A 110 -2.91 7.68 6.48
C ARG A 110 -2.56 6.40 5.74
N CYS A 111 -2.87 6.28 4.46
CA CYS A 111 -2.66 5.04 3.72
C CYS A 111 -1.19 4.64 3.57
N PRO A 112 -0.22 5.55 3.33
CA PRO A 112 1.19 5.20 3.32
C PRO A 112 1.63 4.59 4.65
N VAL A 113 1.15 5.14 5.76
CA VAL A 113 1.48 4.67 7.12
C VAL A 113 0.90 3.28 7.37
N GLU A 114 -0.36 3.01 7.00
CA GLU A 114 -0.96 1.68 7.15
C GLU A 114 -0.31 0.65 6.22
N ALA A 115 -0.07 1.00 4.95
CA ALA A 115 0.58 0.14 3.97
C ALA A 115 1.98 -0.28 4.42
N GLN A 116 2.75 0.65 4.98
CA GLN A 116 4.09 0.38 5.50
C GLN A 116 4.08 -0.55 6.73
N LYS A 117 3.01 -0.58 7.54
CA LYS A 117 2.89 -1.56 8.63
C LYS A 117 2.66 -2.98 8.10
N TYR A 118 2.01 -3.11 6.94
CA TYR A 118 1.68 -4.39 6.33
C TYR A 118 2.81 -4.93 5.44
N ALA A 119 3.41 -4.06 4.63
CA ALA A 119 4.56 -4.33 3.78
C ALA A 119 5.69 -3.31 4.04
N PRO A 120 6.55 -3.55 5.07
CA PRO A 120 7.52 -2.55 5.50
C PRO A 120 8.69 -2.32 4.54
N ASP A 121 8.92 -3.25 3.61
CA ASP A 121 9.93 -3.13 2.56
C ASP A 121 9.28 -2.78 1.22
N SER A 122 9.12 -1.49 0.93
CA SER A 122 8.53 -1.01 -0.33
C SER A 122 9.34 -1.46 -1.56
N TRP A 123 10.65 -1.67 -1.42
CA TRP A 123 11.50 -2.13 -2.53
C TRP A 123 11.25 -3.60 -2.89
N ALA A 124 10.58 -4.35 -2.01
CA ALA A 124 10.20 -5.73 -2.26
C ALA A 124 8.85 -5.85 -3.00
N LEU A 125 8.15 -4.73 -3.23
CA LEU A 125 6.89 -4.75 -3.97
C LEU A 125 7.12 -5.20 -5.42
N PRO A 126 6.15 -5.92 -6.02
CA PRO A 126 6.21 -6.23 -7.43
C PRO A 126 6.29 -4.96 -8.28
N LYS A 127 6.99 -5.02 -9.41
CA LYS A 127 7.16 -3.86 -10.29
C LYS A 127 5.82 -3.34 -10.82
N GLY A 128 5.59 -2.04 -10.70
CA GLY A 128 4.37 -1.37 -11.17
C GLY A 128 3.15 -1.64 -10.29
N VAL A 129 3.39 -1.97 -9.02
CA VAL A 129 2.38 -2.03 -7.97
C VAL A 129 2.56 -0.79 -7.10
N ASP A 130 1.53 0.04 -7.05
CA ASP A 130 1.54 1.34 -6.40
C ASP A 130 0.42 1.45 -5.37
N LEU A 131 0.54 2.42 -4.47
CA LEU A 131 -0.43 2.64 -3.41
C LEU A 131 -1.63 3.43 -3.94
N TYR A 132 -2.81 2.89 -3.68
CA TYR A 132 -4.11 3.49 -3.97
C TYR A 132 -5.02 3.37 -2.75
N TYR A 133 -6.20 3.96 -2.85
CA TYR A 133 -7.22 3.83 -1.83
C TYR A 133 -8.62 3.84 -2.41
N TYR A 134 -9.52 3.17 -1.71
CA TYR A 134 -10.96 3.37 -1.83
C TYR A 134 -11.46 4.16 -0.64
N THR A 135 -12.25 5.18 -0.94
CA THR A 135 -12.77 6.11 0.05
C THR A 135 -14.30 6.07 0.07
N PRO A 136 -14.92 6.46 1.20
CA PRO A 136 -16.37 6.54 1.27
C PRO A 136 -16.87 7.68 0.38
N THR A 137 -17.98 7.47 -0.32
CA THR A 137 -18.66 8.52 -1.07
C THR A 137 -19.68 9.22 -0.19
N LYS A 138 -20.17 10.39 -0.61
CA LYS A 138 -21.28 11.08 0.06
C LYS A 138 -22.51 10.18 0.25
N GLU A 139 -22.83 9.34 -0.73
CA GLU A 139 -23.95 8.40 -0.69
C GLU A 139 -23.72 7.27 0.32
N SER A 140 -22.54 6.62 0.30
CA SER A 140 -22.23 5.55 1.26
C SER A 140 -22.15 6.12 2.69
N TRP A 141 -21.61 7.33 2.83
CA TRP A 141 -21.55 8.07 4.09
C TRP A 141 -22.92 8.34 4.70
N ALA A 142 -23.92 8.69 3.88
CA ALA A 142 -25.30 8.88 4.34
C ALA A 142 -25.92 7.60 4.92
N THR A 143 -25.37 6.43 4.56
CA THR A 143 -25.78 5.12 5.09
C THR A 143 -24.88 4.57 6.19
N GLY A 144 -23.86 5.33 6.61
CA GLY A 144 -22.99 5.01 7.74
C GLY A 144 -21.61 4.48 7.39
N ASP A 145 -21.27 4.38 6.10
CA ASP A 145 -19.92 4.00 5.67
C ASP A 145 -18.92 5.12 5.97
N ARG A 146 -17.81 4.77 6.61
CA ARG A 146 -16.72 5.67 6.99
C ARG A 146 -15.36 5.07 6.63
N ALA A 147 -15.36 3.90 5.99
CA ALA A 147 -14.16 3.09 5.82
C ALA A 147 -13.33 3.60 4.64
N VAL A 148 -12.03 3.68 4.86
CA VAL A 148 -11.02 3.85 3.82
C VAL A 148 -10.23 2.54 3.75
N SER A 149 -10.13 1.96 2.56
CA SER A 149 -9.33 0.78 2.29
C SER A 149 -8.10 1.19 1.49
N CYS A 150 -6.91 1.05 2.08
CA CYS A 150 -5.63 1.30 1.42
C CYS A 150 -5.18 0.05 0.69
N THR A 151 -4.77 0.18 -0.56
CA THR A 151 -4.48 -0.97 -1.42
C THR A 151 -3.16 -0.79 -2.17
N TYR A 152 -2.36 -1.85 -2.26
CA TYR A 152 -1.34 -1.92 -3.30
C TYR A 152 -1.97 -2.55 -4.54
N THR A 153 -1.93 -1.84 -5.67
CA THR A 153 -2.59 -2.23 -6.92
C THR A 153 -1.62 -2.10 -8.09
N ALA A 154 -1.63 -3.09 -8.98
CA ALA A 154 -0.84 -3.07 -10.20
C ALA A 154 -1.42 -2.09 -11.22
N GLU A 155 -0.62 -1.13 -11.69
CA GLU A 155 -1.02 -0.22 -12.77
C GLU A 155 -1.41 -0.99 -14.05
N LYS A 156 -0.75 -2.13 -14.28
CA LYS A 156 -0.95 -2.99 -15.45
C LYS A 156 -0.73 -4.46 -15.12
N GLY A 157 -1.67 -5.29 -15.56
CA GLY A 157 -1.56 -6.74 -15.43
C GLY A 157 -1.87 -7.18 -14.00
N THR A 158 -1.28 -8.29 -13.57
CA THR A 158 -1.57 -8.93 -12.28
C THR A 158 -0.28 -9.41 -11.62
N PHE A 159 -0.30 -9.58 -10.31
CA PHE A 159 0.73 -10.26 -9.54
C PHE A 159 0.15 -11.45 -8.75
N GLU A 160 1.02 -12.27 -8.21
CA GLU A 160 0.69 -13.42 -7.37
C GLU A 160 1.49 -13.36 -6.06
N GLY A 161 0.94 -13.93 -5.00
CA GLY A 161 1.49 -13.91 -3.65
C GLY A 161 0.92 -12.78 -2.79
N SER A 162 0.90 -13.00 -1.48
CA SER A 162 0.50 -11.98 -0.51
C SER A 162 1.64 -10.99 -0.24
N LEU A 163 1.29 -9.71 -0.08
CA LEU A 163 2.14 -8.61 0.35
C LEU A 163 2.26 -8.50 1.88
N ASP A 164 1.61 -9.37 2.67
CA ASP A 164 1.77 -9.43 4.16
C ASP A 164 3.19 -9.92 4.52
N THR A 165 4.16 -9.03 4.41
CA THR A 165 5.58 -9.35 4.61
C THR A 165 6.04 -9.01 6.02
N ALA A 166 5.35 -8.09 6.72
CA ALA A 166 5.73 -7.61 8.05
C ALA A 166 6.01 -8.75 9.05
N LYS A 167 5.19 -9.81 9.03
CA LYS A 167 5.31 -10.96 9.96
C LYS A 167 6.49 -11.88 9.65
N SER A 168 7.09 -11.77 8.48
CA SER A 168 8.19 -12.64 8.02
C SER A 168 9.58 -12.02 8.22
N LEU A 169 9.64 -10.74 8.59
CA LEU A 169 10.89 -10.01 8.79
C LEU A 169 11.63 -10.48 10.04
N LYS A 170 12.96 -10.57 9.93
CA LYS A 170 13.85 -10.79 11.08
C LYS A 170 13.97 -9.51 11.93
N PRO A 171 14.32 -9.61 13.23
CA PRO A 171 14.45 -8.45 14.11
C PRO A 171 15.37 -7.34 13.56
N GLU A 172 16.50 -7.71 12.97
CA GLU A 172 17.46 -6.77 12.36
C GLU A 172 16.88 -6.08 11.12
N GLN A 173 16.10 -6.80 10.31
CA GLN A 173 15.42 -6.25 9.12
C GLN A 173 14.33 -5.26 9.56
N THR A 174 13.50 -5.62 10.55
CA THR A 174 12.49 -4.73 11.11
C THR A 174 13.12 -3.47 11.70
N THR A 175 14.24 -3.60 12.40
CA THR A 175 14.97 -2.45 12.98
C THR A 175 15.50 -1.53 11.88
N TYR A 176 16.10 -2.10 10.83
CA TYR A 176 16.59 -1.34 9.69
C TYR A 176 15.44 -0.61 8.98
N LEU A 177 14.39 -1.32 8.56
CA LEU A 177 13.27 -0.76 7.80
C LEU A 177 12.53 0.31 8.60
N LYS A 178 12.29 0.09 9.90
CA LYS A 178 11.67 1.10 10.77
C LYS A 178 12.44 2.42 10.75
N GLY A 179 13.76 2.38 10.86
CA GLY A 179 14.58 3.59 10.88
C GLY A 179 14.69 4.22 9.49
N SER A 180 14.90 3.43 8.45
CA SER A 180 14.97 3.90 7.06
C SER A 180 13.68 4.59 6.63
N ASN A 181 12.54 3.97 6.91
CA ASN A 181 11.25 4.53 6.53
C ASN A 181 10.90 5.79 7.36
N ALA A 182 11.32 5.86 8.63
CA ALA A 182 11.13 7.07 9.44
C ALA A 182 11.95 8.26 8.90
N VAL A 183 13.12 8.01 8.30
CA VAL A 183 13.91 9.05 7.63
C VAL A 183 13.20 9.53 6.36
N TYR A 184 12.69 8.60 5.56
CA TYR A 184 11.89 8.91 4.37
C TYR A 184 10.64 9.72 4.74
N GLU A 185 9.86 9.27 5.71
CA GLU A 185 8.67 9.98 6.23
C GLU A 185 9.02 11.38 6.73
N ALA A 186 10.08 11.52 7.52
CA ALA A 186 10.52 12.81 8.02
C ALA A 186 10.93 13.78 6.90
N LEU A 187 11.48 13.28 5.80
CA LEU A 187 11.83 14.06 4.63
C LEU A 187 10.57 14.56 3.92
N TRP A 188 9.68 13.66 3.51
CA TRP A 188 8.54 14.01 2.66
C TRP A 188 7.39 14.67 3.41
N ALA A 189 7.04 14.20 4.61
CA ALA A 189 5.95 14.77 5.40
C ALA A 189 6.27 16.19 5.93
N ASN A 190 7.53 16.62 5.87
CA ASN A 190 7.94 17.96 6.28
C ASN A 190 8.48 18.78 5.10
N GLN A 191 8.29 18.34 3.85
CA GLN A 191 8.74 19.10 2.70
C GLN A 191 7.92 20.38 2.53
N PRO A 192 8.55 21.56 2.48
CA PRO A 192 7.86 22.81 2.16
C PRO A 192 7.35 22.83 0.70
N GLU A 193 6.25 23.53 0.46
CA GLU A 193 5.70 23.73 -0.89
C GLU A 193 6.51 24.74 -1.71
N GLU A 194 7.05 25.76 -1.05
CA GLU A 194 7.86 26.82 -1.66
C GLU A 194 9.35 26.50 -1.59
N ASP A 195 10.16 27.12 -2.45
CA ASP A 195 11.61 26.94 -2.48
C ASP A 195 12.32 27.51 -1.23
N VAL A 196 13.59 27.11 -1.00
CA VAL A 196 14.37 27.46 0.20
C VAL A 196 14.51 28.97 0.40
N GLU A 197 14.63 29.75 -0.68
CA GLU A 197 14.72 31.21 -0.62
C GLU A 197 13.44 31.86 -0.07
N GLU A 198 12.30 31.22 -0.27
CA GLU A 198 10.99 31.72 0.13
C GLU A 198 10.57 31.16 1.50
N ASP A 199 10.91 29.91 1.81
CA ASP A 199 10.62 29.26 3.10
C ASP A 199 11.82 28.54 3.76
N LEU A 200 12.89 29.29 4.01
CA LEU A 200 14.03 28.79 4.80
C LEU A 200 13.60 28.25 6.18
N ALA A 201 12.53 28.78 6.78
CA ALA A 201 12.05 28.34 8.09
C ALA A 201 11.46 26.91 8.02
N GLY A 202 10.65 26.61 7.02
CA GLY A 202 10.11 25.28 6.74
C GLY A 202 11.20 24.27 6.46
N TYR A 203 12.17 24.60 5.59
CA TYR A 203 13.30 23.70 5.31
C TYR A 203 14.17 23.43 6.53
N LYS A 204 14.34 24.41 7.42
CA LYS A 204 15.02 24.18 8.71
C LYS A 204 14.23 23.27 9.64
N ALA A 205 12.90 23.33 9.60
CA ALA A 205 12.04 22.41 10.34
C ALA A 205 12.13 20.98 9.78
N GLN A 206 12.06 20.82 8.47
CA GLN A 206 12.31 19.53 7.78
C GLN A 206 13.67 18.97 8.16
N ALA A 207 14.73 19.76 8.06
CA ALA A 207 16.08 19.34 8.38
C ALA A 207 16.24 18.87 9.83
N LYS A 208 15.51 19.50 10.76
CA LYS A 208 15.47 19.09 12.16
C LYS A 208 14.75 17.75 12.34
N ALA A 209 13.63 17.53 11.64
CA ALA A 209 12.90 16.27 11.67
C ALA A 209 13.74 15.12 11.10
N VAL A 210 14.35 15.31 9.93
CA VAL A 210 15.24 14.33 9.29
C VAL A 210 16.45 14.01 10.16
N ALA A 211 17.08 15.02 10.77
CA ALA A 211 18.18 14.80 11.71
C ALA A 211 17.79 13.93 12.91
N ALA A 212 16.59 14.12 13.47
CA ALA A 212 16.10 13.33 14.58
C ALA A 212 15.79 11.87 14.17
N ALA A 213 15.19 11.69 12.99
CA ALA A 213 14.95 10.36 12.41
C ALA A 213 16.27 9.61 12.13
N LEU A 214 17.27 10.30 11.58
CA LEU A 214 18.60 9.74 11.34
C LEU A 214 19.31 9.33 12.64
N ASP A 215 19.25 10.16 13.69
CA ASP A 215 19.82 9.79 15.00
C ASP A 215 19.19 8.50 15.53
N ALA A 216 17.86 8.38 15.46
CA ALA A 216 17.15 7.18 15.89
C ALA A 216 17.49 5.95 15.01
N HIS A 217 17.63 6.14 13.70
CA HIS A 217 18.02 5.07 12.79
C HIS A 217 19.45 4.60 13.09
N VAL A 218 20.41 5.52 13.23
CA VAL A 218 21.81 5.24 13.59
C VAL A 218 21.91 4.50 14.93
N GLU A 219 21.12 4.90 15.93
CA GLU A 219 21.03 4.20 17.22
C GLU A 219 20.53 2.76 17.04
N GLY A 220 19.47 2.56 16.27
CA GLY A 220 18.93 1.22 15.95
C GLY A 220 19.95 0.33 15.22
N LEU A 221 20.68 0.89 14.25
CA LEU A 221 21.77 0.18 13.56
C LEU A 221 22.94 -0.16 14.50
N GLY A 222 23.04 0.48 15.67
CA GLY A 222 24.03 0.18 16.72
C GLY A 222 24.02 -1.28 17.16
N GLY A 223 22.84 -1.91 17.17
CA GLY A 223 22.64 -3.31 17.60
C GLY A 223 22.76 -4.35 16.48
N ILE A 224 23.04 -3.94 15.24
CA ILE A 224 23.10 -4.83 14.07
C ILE A 224 24.56 -5.08 13.70
N GLU A 225 24.93 -6.35 13.59
CA GLU A 225 26.26 -6.77 13.10
C GLU A 225 26.31 -6.73 11.57
N GLY A 226 27.50 -6.46 11.02
CA GLY A 226 27.68 -6.41 9.57
C GLY A 226 28.71 -5.35 9.16
N ALA A 227 29.53 -5.66 8.15
CA ALA A 227 30.53 -4.72 7.67
C ALA A 227 29.89 -3.62 6.83
N GLU A 228 28.89 -3.97 6.01
CA GLU A 228 28.18 -3.01 5.15
C GLU A 228 27.17 -2.19 5.97
N VAL A 229 26.47 -2.80 6.92
CA VAL A 229 25.64 -2.08 7.90
C VAL A 229 26.49 -1.09 8.71
N GLY A 230 27.70 -1.49 9.12
CA GLY A 230 28.63 -0.62 9.82
C GLY A 230 29.07 0.61 8.99
N LYS A 231 29.30 0.43 7.69
CA LYS A 231 29.61 1.54 6.76
C LYS A 231 28.41 2.47 6.60
N LEU A 232 27.22 1.93 6.33
CA LEU A 232 26.00 2.72 6.21
C LEU A 232 25.76 3.55 7.48
N ARG A 233 25.90 2.95 8.67
CA ARG A 233 25.77 3.68 9.94
C ARG A 233 26.73 4.86 10.04
N ALA A 234 27.97 4.72 9.55
CA ALA A 234 28.93 5.82 9.52
C ALA A 234 28.52 6.93 8.53
N THR A 235 28.04 6.57 7.34
CA THR A 235 27.48 7.51 6.35
C THR A 235 26.29 8.28 6.94
N LEU A 236 25.31 7.57 7.52
CA LEU A 236 24.13 8.20 8.12
C LEU A 236 24.46 9.05 9.35
N THR A 237 25.51 8.70 10.11
CA THR A 237 26.00 9.56 11.21
C THR A 237 26.53 10.89 10.68
N LYS A 238 27.26 10.86 9.55
CA LYS A 238 27.73 12.08 8.86
C LYS A 238 26.55 12.88 8.33
N ALA A 239 25.58 12.22 7.68
CA ALA A 239 24.36 12.84 7.20
C ALA A 239 23.61 13.55 8.33
N ALA A 240 23.37 12.88 9.46
CA ALA A 240 22.70 13.45 10.63
C ALA A 240 23.39 14.72 11.13
N GLY A 241 24.73 14.72 11.14
CA GLY A 241 25.52 15.90 11.49
C GLY A 241 25.31 17.09 10.53
N ASN A 242 25.19 16.83 9.24
CA ASN A 242 24.95 17.87 8.23
C ASN A 242 23.49 18.35 8.25
N TRP A 243 22.51 17.46 8.41
CA TRP A 243 21.10 17.83 8.62
C TRP A 243 20.91 18.71 9.87
N LYS A 244 21.64 18.44 10.96
CA LYS A 244 21.67 19.34 12.14
C LYS A 244 22.26 20.71 11.83
N LYS A 245 23.27 20.80 10.97
CA LYS A 245 23.83 22.10 10.55
C LYS A 245 22.82 22.86 9.70
N ALA A 246 22.17 22.19 8.74
CA ALA A 246 21.13 22.77 7.89
C ALA A 246 19.99 23.33 8.75
N ALA A 247 19.50 22.55 9.73
CA ALA A 247 18.46 22.99 10.69
C ALA A 247 18.84 24.25 11.48
N ASN A 248 20.15 24.52 11.67
CA ASN A 248 20.67 25.67 12.41
C ASN A 248 21.34 26.71 11.50
N ALA A 249 21.14 26.64 10.18
CA ALA A 249 21.73 27.57 9.23
C ALA A 249 21.31 29.02 9.51
N ALA A 250 22.25 29.94 9.34
CA ALA A 250 22.02 31.37 9.58
C ALA A 250 21.26 32.05 8.42
N ASP A 251 21.49 31.54 7.21
CA ASP A 251 20.97 32.04 5.93
C ASP A 251 20.86 30.88 4.92
N VAL A 252 20.36 31.18 3.72
CA VAL A 252 20.14 30.22 2.63
C VAL A 252 21.46 29.59 2.15
N ASP A 253 22.53 30.37 2.00
CA ASP A 253 23.84 29.86 1.56
C ASP A 253 24.41 28.83 2.56
N ALA A 254 24.32 29.13 3.86
CA ALA A 254 24.72 28.21 4.92
C ALA A 254 23.82 26.97 4.97
N PHE A 255 22.55 27.11 4.59
CA PHE A 255 21.62 25.98 4.50
C PHE A 255 22.06 25.01 3.40
N TYR A 256 22.21 25.48 2.15
CA TYR A 256 22.63 24.63 1.03
C TYR A 256 23.98 23.95 1.26
N THR A 257 24.96 24.69 1.79
CA THR A 257 26.28 24.16 2.14
C THR A 257 26.20 22.94 3.07
N ALA A 258 25.20 22.91 3.96
CA ALA A 258 24.95 21.80 4.86
C ALA A 258 24.00 20.76 4.26
N TYR A 259 22.94 21.19 3.57
CA TYR A 259 21.87 20.35 3.04
C TYR A 259 22.35 19.45 1.92
N ASP A 260 23.08 19.97 0.92
CA ASP A 260 23.48 19.21 -0.27
C ASP A 260 24.22 17.91 0.09
N PRO A 261 25.32 17.94 0.88
CA PRO A 261 25.97 16.69 1.28
C PRO A 261 25.12 15.85 2.22
N ALA A 262 24.20 16.43 2.98
CA ALA A 262 23.30 15.68 3.86
C ALA A 262 22.26 14.89 3.06
N PHE A 263 21.76 15.47 1.96
CA PHE A 263 20.83 14.87 1.03
C PHE A 263 21.50 13.78 0.19
N THR A 264 22.72 14.02 -0.30
CA THR A 264 23.53 12.99 -0.98
C THR A 264 23.82 11.80 -0.07
N ASP A 265 24.16 12.02 1.20
CA ASP A 265 24.50 10.93 2.12
C ASP A 265 23.29 10.07 2.54
N ILE A 266 22.05 10.43 2.15
CA ILE A 266 20.83 9.61 2.33
C ILE A 266 20.30 9.04 1.02
N ASP A 267 21.06 9.12 -0.08
CA ASP A 267 20.71 8.51 -1.37
C ASP A 267 20.38 7.00 -1.17
N PRO A 268 19.24 6.52 -1.67
CA PRO A 268 18.87 5.10 -1.66
C PRO A 268 20.01 4.14 -2.03
N ASN A 269 20.85 4.50 -3.01
CA ASN A 269 21.97 3.69 -3.48
C ASN A 269 23.02 3.43 -2.40
N GLU A 270 23.23 4.36 -1.46
CA GLU A 270 24.17 4.20 -0.34
C GLU A 270 23.76 3.06 0.58
N SER A 271 22.48 2.68 0.58
CA SER A 271 21.94 1.64 1.46
C SER A 271 21.98 0.23 0.85
N VAL A 272 22.16 0.10 -0.48
CA VAL A 272 22.00 -1.16 -1.23
C VAL A 272 22.89 -2.29 -0.69
N THR A 273 24.15 -2.01 -0.34
CA THR A 273 25.06 -3.06 0.16
C THR A 273 24.68 -3.53 1.56
N ALA A 274 24.23 -2.63 2.43
CA ALA A 274 23.71 -2.98 3.76
C ALA A 274 22.40 -3.76 3.66
N ARG A 275 21.48 -3.36 2.77
CA ARG A 275 20.24 -4.09 2.48
C ARG A 275 20.53 -5.51 2.00
N LYS A 276 21.51 -5.67 1.11
CA LYS A 276 21.98 -7.00 0.65
C LYS A 276 22.54 -7.84 1.81
N GLU A 277 23.35 -7.25 2.69
CA GLU A 277 23.89 -7.93 3.88
C GLU A 277 22.76 -8.39 4.83
N LEU A 278 21.69 -7.60 4.94
CA LEU A 278 20.48 -7.90 5.72
C LEU A 278 19.49 -8.86 5.02
N GLY A 279 19.72 -9.18 3.74
CA GLY A 279 18.80 -9.99 2.94
C GLY A 279 17.46 -9.30 2.64
N LEU A 280 17.46 -7.97 2.51
CA LEU A 280 16.32 -7.16 2.06
C LEU A 280 16.35 -6.97 0.54
N ALA A 281 15.26 -6.44 -0.03
CA ALA A 281 15.24 -6.10 -1.46
C ALA A 281 16.30 -5.02 -1.78
N THR A 282 16.97 -5.15 -2.93
CA THR A 282 18.13 -4.31 -3.29
C THR A 282 17.92 -3.46 -4.55
N THR A 283 16.77 -3.59 -5.19
CA THR A 283 16.42 -2.78 -6.36
C THR A 283 15.83 -1.47 -5.86
N VAL A 284 16.53 -0.37 -6.10
CA VAL A 284 16.01 0.97 -5.82
C VAL A 284 14.77 1.20 -6.71
N PRO A 285 13.62 1.62 -6.14
CA PRO A 285 12.46 2.05 -6.90
C PRO A 285 12.81 3.16 -7.89
N ALA A 286 12.12 3.22 -9.03
CA ALA A 286 12.49 4.14 -10.12
C ALA A 286 12.22 5.62 -9.75
N ASP A 287 11.09 5.86 -9.09
CA ASP A 287 10.70 7.13 -8.48
C ASP A 287 11.73 7.61 -7.45
N GLU A 288 12.18 6.72 -6.56
CA GLU A 288 13.28 7.04 -5.64
C GLU A 288 14.57 7.34 -6.40
N ALA A 289 14.93 6.58 -7.43
CA ALA A 289 16.15 6.82 -8.19
C ALA A 289 16.13 8.16 -8.95
N GLU A 290 14.97 8.61 -9.43
CA GLU A 290 14.81 9.87 -10.16
C GLU A 290 15.05 11.10 -9.27
N VAL A 291 14.61 11.04 -8.00
CA VAL A 291 14.78 12.15 -7.04
C VAL A 291 16.26 12.46 -6.78
N TRP A 292 17.14 11.45 -6.78
CA TRP A 292 18.58 11.61 -6.53
C TRP A 292 19.45 11.64 -7.81
N ALA A 293 18.85 11.53 -9.00
CA ALA A 293 19.58 11.57 -10.26
C ALA A 293 19.91 13.01 -10.76
N GLY A 294 19.49 14.04 -10.02
CA GLY A 294 19.64 15.47 -10.32
C GLY A 294 20.99 16.07 -9.97
#